data_AF-A0A953WWE0-F1
#
_entry.id   AF-A0A953WWE0-F1
#
_cell.length_a   1.000
_cell.length_b   1.000
_cell.length_c   1.000
_cell.angle_alpha   90.00
_cell.angle_beta   90.00
_cell.angle_gamma   90.00
#
_symmetry.space_group_name_H-M   'P 1'
#
loop_
_entity.id
_entity.type
_entity.pdbx_description
1 polymer ?
#
loop_
_entity_poly.entity_id
_entity_poly.type
_entity_poly.pdbx_seq_one_letter_code
_entity_poly.pdbx_strand_id
1 'polypeptide(L)'
;NLRQDESFAATSLTTLIAMVSEGLGITLLPDLAVDAGIALQDEVALTRLPDACPRQVVLAWRKTSARKEVFRKIAGILRETRS
;
A
#
# COMPACT_ATOMS: atom_id res chain seq x y z
N ASN A 1 24.77 5.13 -16.04
CA ASN A 1 23.57 5.32 -16.90
C ASN A 1 22.72 4.06 -16.80
N LEU A 2 21.99 3.90 -15.70
CA LEU A 2 21.02 2.81 -15.55
C LEU A 2 19.71 3.29 -16.18
N ARG A 3 19.44 2.87 -17.41
CA ARG A 3 18.09 3.00 -17.98
C ARG A 3 17.20 2.09 -17.13
N GLN A 4 16.20 2.66 -16.46
CA GLN A 4 15.12 1.89 -15.87
C GLN A 4 14.39 1.21 -17.01
N ASP A 5 14.44 -0.12 -17.06
CA ASP A 5 13.73 -0.92 -18.04
C ASP A 5 12.26 -0.97 -17.61
N GLU A 6 11.43 -0.06 -18.13
CA GLU A 6 10.01 0.03 -17.77
C GLU A 6 9.21 -1.24 -18.12
N SER A 7 9.79 -2.14 -18.94
CA SER A 7 9.23 -3.46 -19.22
C SER A 7 9.16 -4.38 -17.99
N PHE A 8 9.91 -4.04 -16.93
CA PHE A 8 10.00 -4.80 -15.67
C PHE A 8 9.45 -4.00 -14.48
N ALA A 9 8.55 -3.04 -14.72
CA ALA A 9 7.83 -2.39 -13.65
C ALA A 9 6.81 -3.37 -13.04
N ALA A 10 6.96 -3.67 -11.75
CA ALA A 10 5.93 -4.42 -11.03
C ALA A 10 4.60 -3.66 -11.11
N THR A 11 3.61 -4.23 -11.78
CA THR A 11 2.27 -3.63 -11.93
C THR A 11 1.40 -3.84 -10.68
N SER A 12 1.90 -4.60 -9.71
CA SER A 12 1.26 -4.86 -8.42
C SER A 12 2.30 -4.94 -7.30
N LEU A 13 1.87 -4.64 -6.06
CA LEU A 13 2.73 -4.81 -4.89
C LEU A 13 3.13 -6.26 -4.66
N THR A 14 2.26 -7.22 -5.00
CA THR A 14 2.56 -8.66 -4.88
C THR A 14 3.71 -9.06 -5.81
N THR A 15 3.67 -8.63 -7.07
CA THR A 15 4.78 -8.87 -8.01
C THR A 15 6.07 -8.19 -7.54
N LEU A 16 5.96 -6.99 -6.97
CA LEU A 16 7.10 -6.25 -6.44
C LEU A 16 7.78 -6.99 -5.28
N ILE A 17 7.00 -7.58 -4.37
CA ILE A 17 7.52 -8.41 -3.28
C ILE A 17 8.20 -9.67 -3.81
N ALA A 18 7.58 -10.38 -4.76
CA ALA A 18 8.18 -11.57 -5.37
C ALA A 18 9.52 -11.25 -6.07
N MET A 19 9.64 -10.08 -6.70
CA MET A 19 10.91 -9.66 -7.28
C MET A 19 11.99 -9.41 -6.21
N VAL A 20 11.62 -8.82 -5.08
CA VAL A 20 12.54 -8.61 -3.95
C VAL A 20 12.95 -9.94 -3.31
N SER A 21 12.03 -10.89 -3.14
CA SER A 21 12.34 -12.21 -2.58
C SER A 21 13.28 -13.02 -3.48
N GLU A 22 13.20 -12.84 -4.79
CA GLU A 22 14.13 -13.43 -5.78
C GLU A 22 15.45 -12.63 -5.91
N GLY A 23 15.67 -11.60 -5.08
CA GLY A 23 16.93 -10.87 -5.01
C GLY A 23 17.10 -9.76 -6.05
N LEU A 24 16.03 -9.31 -6.72
CA LEU A 24 16.10 -8.25 -7.73
C LEU A 24 16.21 -6.83 -7.12
N GLY A 25 16.38 -6.71 -5.81
CA GLY A 25 16.74 -5.46 -5.13
C GLY A 25 15.98 -5.22 -3.84
N ILE A 26 15.77 -3.94 -3.52
CA ILE A 26 14.99 -3.48 -2.38
C ILE A 26 13.88 -2.55 -2.86
N THR A 27 12.83 -2.37 -2.05
CA THR A 27 11.70 -1.52 -2.40
C THR A 27 11.15 -0.77 -1.19
N LEU A 28 10.24 0.17 -1.44
CA LEU A 28 9.44 0.85 -0.43
C LEU A 28 8.03 0.27 -0.43
N LEU A 29 7.53 -0.07 0.75
CA LEU A 29 6.17 -0.56 0.95
C LEU A 29 5.37 0.43 1.78
N PRO A 30 4.08 0.68 1.44
CA PRO A 30 3.20 1.39 2.34
C PRO A 30 2.86 0.50 3.54
N ASP A 31 2.77 1.10 4.73
CA ASP A 31 2.40 0.39 5.97
C ASP A 31 1.10 -0.42 5.80
N LEU A 32 0.13 0.11 5.04
CA LEU A 32 -1.13 -0.59 4.76
C LEU A 32 -0.93 -1.98 4.12
N ALA A 33 0.09 -2.15 3.28
CA ALA A 33 0.39 -3.44 2.67
C ALA A 33 1.11 -4.38 3.66
N VAL A 34 1.97 -3.82 4.51
CA VAL A 34 2.63 -4.56 5.59
C VAL A 34 1.58 -5.08 6.59
N ASP A 35 0.64 -4.22 7.01
CA ASP A 35 -0.47 -4.58 7.91
C ASP A 35 -1.37 -5.65 7.31
N ALA A 36 -1.55 -5.64 5.98
CA ALA A 36 -2.30 -6.66 5.24
C ALA A 36 -1.53 -7.99 5.10
N GLY A 37 -0.30 -8.07 5.59
CA GLY A 37 0.50 -9.29 5.61
C GLY A 37 1.23 -9.60 4.30
N ILE A 38 1.46 -8.60 3.44
CA ILE A 38 2.06 -8.81 2.12
C ILE A 38 3.45 -9.47 2.16
N ALA A 39 4.16 -9.34 3.27
CA ALA A 39 5.50 -9.91 3.46
C ALA A 39 5.52 -11.17 4.35
N LEU A 40 4.35 -11.73 4.72
CA LEU A 40 4.29 -12.88 5.64
C LEU A 40 4.68 -14.21 4.97
N GLN A 41 4.59 -14.30 3.64
CA GLN A 41 4.79 -15.54 2.88
C GLN A 41 6.16 -15.60 2.19
N ASP A 42 6.87 -14.47 2.12
CA ASP A 42 8.08 -14.31 1.32
C ASP A 42 9.29 -14.10 2.24
N GLU A 43 10.48 -14.56 1.83
CA GLU A 43 11.74 -14.36 2.55
C GLU A 43 12.25 -12.90 2.41
N VAL A 44 11.44 -11.92 2.83
CA VAL A 44 11.77 -10.50 2.75
C VAL A 44 11.87 -9.91 4.15
N ALA A 45 13.04 -9.36 4.48
CA ALA A 45 13.24 -8.62 5.71
C ALA A 45 12.63 -7.21 5.61
N LEU A 46 11.85 -6.81 6.61
CA LEU A 46 11.28 -5.47 6.70
C LEU A 46 12.10 -4.60 7.65
N THR A 47 12.32 -3.35 7.27
CA THR A 47 12.92 -2.33 8.13
C THR A 47 12.10 -1.05 8.07
N ARG A 48 12.00 -0.32 9.19
CA ARG A 48 11.32 0.97 9.22
C ARG A 48 12.20 2.01 8.52
N LEU A 49 11.59 2.81 7.65
CA LEU A 49 12.25 3.93 7.00
C LEU A 49 12.13 5.19 7.90
N PRO A 50 13.24 5.73 8.42
CA PRO A 50 13.22 7.01 9.13
C PRO A 50 12.77 8.12 8.18
N ASP A 51 12.06 9.12 8.70
CA ASP A 51 11.58 10.28 7.93
C ASP A 51 10.71 9.92 6.71
N ALA A 52 10.04 8.77 6.76
CA ALA A 52 9.09 8.37 5.73
C ALA A 52 7.99 9.43 5.57
N CYS A 53 7.56 9.64 4.32
CA CYS A 53 6.40 10.46 3.98
C CYS A 53 5.20 9.54 3.70
N PRO A 54 4.42 9.15 4.72
CA PRO A 54 3.32 8.21 4.54
C PRO A 54 2.21 8.82 3.69
N ARG A 55 1.56 7.96 2.90
CA ARG A 55 0.40 8.34 2.11
C ARG A 55 -0.83 8.59 2.99
N GLN A 56 -1.56 9.66 2.71
CA GLN A 56 -2.91 9.87 3.23
C GLN A 56 -3.96 9.12 2.38
N VAL A 57 -4.66 8.16 2.99
CA VAL A 57 -5.78 7.44 2.35
C VAL A 57 -7.09 8.12 2.73
N VAL A 58 -7.96 8.39 1.75
CA VAL A 58 -9.23 9.10 1.95
C VAL A 58 -10.40 8.36 1.32
N LEU A 59 -11.57 8.47 1.94
CA LEU A 59 -12.85 8.08 1.35
C LEU A 59 -13.49 9.33 0.72
N ALA A 60 -13.80 9.27 -0.57
CA ALA A 60 -14.40 10.36 -1.32
C ALA A 60 -15.72 9.94 -1.98
N TRP A 61 -16.66 10.88 -2.07
CA TRP A 61 -17.93 10.69 -2.78
C TRP A 61 -18.39 12.01 -3.41
N ARG A 62 -19.29 11.94 -4.39
CA ARG A 62 -19.85 13.14 -5.04
C ARG A 62 -20.64 13.98 -4.03
N LYS A 63 -20.45 15.30 -4.06
CA LYS A 63 -21.15 16.27 -3.20
C LYS A 63 -22.68 16.15 -3.28
N THR A 64 -23.25 15.68 -4.37
CA THR A 64 -24.70 15.51 -4.59
C THR A 64 -25.21 14.10 -4.32
N SER A 65 -24.37 13.19 -3.79
CA SER A 65 -24.80 11.81 -3.53
C SER A 65 -25.98 11.78 -2.54
N ALA A 66 -27.01 10.98 -2.85
CA ALA A 66 -28.11 10.69 -1.93
C ALA A 66 -27.68 9.77 -0.76
N ARG A 67 -26.53 9.09 -0.87
CA ARG A 67 -26.05 8.09 0.09
C ARG A 67 -24.99 8.63 1.07
N LYS A 68 -24.90 9.94 1.27
CA LYS A 68 -23.88 10.57 2.14
C LYS A 68 -23.83 9.94 3.53
N GLU A 69 -24.98 9.68 4.15
CA GLU A 69 -25.01 9.11 5.49
C GLU A 69 -24.44 7.67 5.55
N VAL A 70 -24.64 6.88 4.48
CA VAL A 70 -24.02 5.56 4.38
C VAL A 70 -22.49 5.69 4.30
N PHE A 71 -21.98 6.60 3.46
CA PHE A 71 -20.53 6.82 3.36
C PHE A 71 -19.92 7.32 4.67
N ARG A 72 -20.64 8.17 5.43
CA ARG A 72 -20.18 8.58 6.77
C ARG A 72 -20.10 7.42 7.74
N LYS A 73 -21.10 6.51 7.73
CA LYS A 73 -21.06 5.29 8.55
C LYS A 73 -19.87 4.39 8.17
N ILE A 74 -19.64 4.18 6.88
CA ILE A 74 -18.46 3.44 6.39
C ILE A 74 -17.17 4.13 6.83
N ALA A 75 -17.08 5.46 6.75
CA ALA A 75 -15.92 6.20 7.22
C ALA A 75 -15.66 6.01 8.73
N GLY A 76 -16.72 5.90 9.54
CA GLY A 76 -16.62 5.55 10.96
C GLY A 76 -15.98 4.18 11.14
N ILE A 77 -16.54 3.15 10.50
CA ILE A 77 -16.02 1.77 10.56
C ILE A 77 -14.55 1.73 10.13
N LEU A 78 -14.19 2.36 9.01
CA LEU A 78 -12.82 2.38 8.50
C LEU A 78 -11.83 3.05 9.47
N ARG A 79 -12.25 4.05 10.24
CA ARG A 79 -11.41 4.70 11.26
C ARG A 79 -11.25 3.80 12.49
N GLU A 80 -12.33 3.16 12.93
CA GLU A 80 -12.32 2.24 14.07
C GLU A 80 -11.46 1.00 13.80
N THR A 81 -11.56 0.38 12.62
CA THR A 81 -10.78 -0.82 12.28
C THR A 81 -9.27 -0.54 12.13
N ARG A 82 -8.89 0.71 11.88
CA ARG A 82 -7.49 1.12 11.69
C ARG A 82 -6.86 1.71 12.96
N SER A 83 -7.58 1.69 14.08
CA SER A 83 -7.10 2.08 15.41
C SER A 83 -6.46 0.87 16.10
#